data_AF-A0A7S3QJS3-F1
#
_entry.id   AF-A0A7S3QJS3-F1
#
_cell.length_a   1.000
_cell.length_b   1.000
_cell.length_c   1.000
_cell.angle_alpha   90.00
_cell.angle_beta   90.00
_cell.angle_gamma   90.00
#
_symmetry.space_group_name_H-M   'P 1'
#
loop_
_entity.id
_entity.type
_entity.pdbx_description
1 polymer ?
#
loop_
_entity_poly.entity_id
_entity_poly.type
_entity_poly.pdbx_seq_one_letter_code
_entity_poly.pdbx_strand_id
1 'polypeptide(L)'
;IGVDLSPSIIEEAKKARPELYDETVVDDVTKVFHDKKPISMIVAADSYIYFGDLVPLFESMEAGLMDGGIATFTLENAPDEYEKSLNENKPDWRWQLQPSGRFAHNKRYVEDVGKQHSLNVLHYEAMRGFRHEGGKDVN
;
A
#
# COMPACT_ATOMS: atom_id res chain seq x y z
N ILE A 1 6.41 -15.51 2.04
CA ILE A 1 7.49 -14.65 2.56
C ILE A 1 6.86 -13.47 3.28
N GLY A 2 7.23 -13.20 4.53
CA GLY A 2 6.84 -11.98 5.25
C GLY A 2 7.94 -10.92 5.16
N VAL A 3 7.60 -9.66 4.92
CA VAL A 3 8.57 -8.57 4.74
C VAL A 3 8.13 -7.37 5.57
N ASP A 4 9.05 -6.81 6.36
CA ASP A 4 8.82 -5.56 7.10
C ASP A 4 10.16 -4.85 7.34
N LEU A 5 10.18 -3.51 7.35
CA LEU A 5 11.38 -2.74 7.67
C LEU A 5 11.77 -2.88 9.16
N SER A 6 10.82 -3.24 10.02
CA SER A 6 11.01 -3.36 11.46
C SER A 6 11.37 -4.79 11.87
N PRO A 7 12.57 -5.01 12.45
CA PRO A 7 12.92 -6.29 13.04
C PRO A 7 11.92 -6.72 14.13
N SER A 8 11.39 -5.78 14.91
CA SER A 8 10.46 -6.12 15.99
C SER A 8 9.10 -6.59 15.48
N ILE A 9 8.64 -6.08 14.33
CA ILE A 9 7.40 -6.56 13.69
C ILE A 9 7.59 -7.99 13.18
N ILE A 10 8.71 -8.28 12.51
CA ILE A 10 9.01 -9.65 12.07
C ILE A 10 9.09 -10.62 13.24
N GLU A 11 9.77 -10.26 14.33
CA GLU A 11 9.85 -11.09 15.53
C GLU A 11 8.48 -11.34 16.16
N GLU A 12 7.62 -10.32 16.23
CA GLU A 12 6.25 -10.49 16.71
C GLU A 12 5.40 -11.34 15.77
N ALA A 13 5.52 -11.16 14.46
CA ALA A 13 4.80 -11.96 13.47
C ALA A 13 5.15 -13.45 13.58
N LYS A 14 6.44 -13.77 13.77
CA LYS A 14 6.90 -15.15 13.99
C LYS A 14 6.41 -15.72 15.31
N LYS A 15 6.32 -14.93 16.38
CA LYS A 15 5.76 -15.39 17.66
C LYS A 15 4.25 -15.62 17.58
N ALA A 16 3.53 -14.68 16.98
CA ALA A 16 2.08 -14.73 16.88
C ALA A 16 1.60 -15.80 15.90
N ARG A 17 2.38 -16.09 14.84
CA ARG A 17 2.04 -17.00 13.75
C ARG A 17 3.29 -17.80 13.28
N PRO A 18 3.80 -18.72 14.10
CA PRO A 18 5.10 -19.39 13.88
C PRO A 18 5.21 -20.22 12.60
N GLU A 19 4.09 -20.63 12.01
CA GLU A 19 4.06 -21.49 10.81
C GLU A 19 3.47 -20.78 9.58
N LEU A 20 3.17 -19.48 9.67
CA LEU A 20 2.54 -18.76 8.56
C LEU A 20 3.54 -18.40 7.44
N TYR A 21 4.80 -18.17 7.81
CA TYR A 21 5.82 -17.68 6.88
C TYR A 21 6.94 -18.70 6.75
N ASP A 22 7.17 -19.22 5.53
CA ASP A 22 8.35 -20.05 5.23
C ASP A 22 9.66 -19.26 5.37
N GLU A 23 9.60 -17.96 5.04
CA GLU A 23 10.73 -17.03 5.11
C GLU A 23 10.22 -15.66 5.57
N THR A 24 11.03 -14.97 6.37
CA THR A 24 10.83 -13.57 6.78
C THR A 24 12.05 -12.74 6.43
N VAL A 25 11.85 -11.53 5.90
CA VAL A 25 12.91 -10.60 5.49
C VAL A 25 12.72 -9.26 6.19
N VAL A 26 13.80 -8.74 6.78
CA VAL A 26 13.83 -7.36 7.28
C VAL A 26 14.53 -6.48 6.26
N ASP A 27 13.76 -5.88 5.35
CA ASP A 27 14.29 -5.06 4.24
C ASP A 27 13.15 -4.22 3.62
N ASP A 28 13.50 -3.32 2.72
CA ASP A 28 12.54 -2.56 1.91
C ASP A 28 11.86 -3.46 0.89
N VAL A 29 10.52 -3.46 0.89
CA VAL A 29 9.70 -4.27 -0.03
C VAL A 29 10.03 -4.02 -1.51
N THR A 30 10.40 -2.79 -1.88
CA THR A 30 10.75 -2.45 -3.26
C THR A 30 11.98 -3.23 -3.72
N LYS A 31 13.00 -3.33 -2.87
CA LYS A 31 14.18 -4.17 -3.11
C LYS A 31 13.81 -5.65 -3.13
N VAL A 32 13.01 -6.10 -2.16
CA VAL A 32 12.61 -7.52 -2.07
C VAL A 32 11.85 -7.98 -3.30
N PHE A 33 11.01 -7.15 -3.91
CA PHE A 33 10.28 -7.52 -5.13
C PHE A 33 11.20 -7.77 -6.32
N HIS A 34 12.29 -7.01 -6.46
CA HIS A 34 13.31 -7.28 -7.48
C HIS A 34 14.08 -8.58 -7.24
N ASP A 35 14.39 -8.88 -5.96
CA ASP A 35 15.20 -10.04 -5.56
C ASP A 35 14.40 -11.35 -5.57
N LYS A 36 13.12 -11.31 -5.17
CA LYS A 36 12.27 -12.49 -4.90
C LYS A 36 11.21 -12.73 -5.98
N LYS A 37 11.64 -12.90 -7.23
CA LYS A 37 10.77 -13.16 -8.38
C LYS A 37 10.87 -14.60 -8.90
N PRO A 38 9.85 -15.14 -9.60
CA PRO A 38 8.54 -14.52 -9.87
C PRO A 38 7.62 -14.48 -8.65
N ILE A 39 6.85 -13.39 -8.50
CA ILE A 39 5.83 -13.24 -7.45
C ILE A 39 4.45 -13.46 -8.06
N SER A 40 3.72 -14.44 -7.54
CA SER A 40 2.33 -14.69 -7.96
C SER A 40 1.32 -13.80 -7.24
N MET A 41 1.61 -13.40 -5.99
CA MET A 41 0.71 -12.58 -5.18
C MET A 41 1.45 -11.69 -4.19
N ILE A 42 1.02 -10.44 -4.09
CA ILE A 42 1.43 -9.46 -3.08
C ILE A 42 0.21 -9.11 -2.24
N VAL A 43 0.35 -9.15 -0.92
CA VAL A 43 -0.70 -8.76 0.04
C VAL A 43 -0.11 -7.78 1.03
N ALA A 44 -0.69 -6.59 1.15
CA ALA A 44 -0.20 -5.55 2.05
C ALA A 44 -1.36 -4.73 2.64
N ALA A 45 -1.50 -4.71 3.97
CA ALA A 45 -2.54 -3.94 4.64
C ALA A 45 -1.90 -2.99 5.67
N ASP A 46 -2.34 -1.73 5.69
CA ASP A 46 -1.86 -0.67 6.58
C ASP A 46 -0.32 -0.45 6.53
N SER A 47 0.33 -0.78 5.39
CA SER A 47 1.78 -0.64 5.19
C SER A 47 2.16 0.31 4.04
N TYR A 48 1.43 0.29 2.92
CA TYR A 48 1.75 1.15 1.77
C TYR A 48 1.31 2.60 1.92
N ILE A 49 0.52 2.88 2.95
CA ILE A 49 0.17 4.23 3.43
C ILE A 49 1.37 5.07 3.89
N TYR A 50 2.56 4.47 4.03
CA TYR A 50 3.79 5.20 4.35
C TYR A 50 4.62 5.58 3.12
N PHE A 51 4.21 5.17 1.91
CA PHE A 51 4.79 5.64 0.66
C PHE A 51 4.07 6.92 0.22
N GLY A 52 4.80 8.03 0.10
CA GLY A 52 4.27 9.23 -0.54
C GLY A 52 4.11 9.01 -2.03
N ASP A 53 5.24 9.05 -2.75
CA ASP A 53 5.27 8.71 -4.17
C ASP A 53 5.19 7.18 -4.35
N LEU A 54 4.16 6.71 -5.05
CA LEU A 54 3.91 5.30 -5.34
C LEU A 54 4.67 4.78 -6.55
N VAL A 55 5.31 5.64 -7.35
CA VAL A 55 6.01 5.23 -8.58
C VAL A 55 7.08 4.16 -8.29
N PRO A 56 8.01 4.33 -7.33
CA PRO A 56 9.03 3.31 -7.06
C PRO A 56 8.43 1.98 -6.57
N LEU A 57 7.33 2.05 -5.83
CA LEU A 57 6.63 0.86 -5.35
C LEU A 57 6.01 0.09 -6.52
N PHE A 58 5.31 0.77 -7.42
CA PHE A 58 4.64 0.14 -8.56
C PHE A 58 5.65 -0.37 -9.60
N GLU A 59 6.75 0.35 -9.82
CA GLU A 59 7.89 -0.12 -10.62
C GLU A 59 8.47 -1.43 -10.08
N SER A 60 8.66 -1.52 -8.77
CA SER A 60 9.16 -2.75 -8.15
C SER A 60 8.16 -3.91 -8.25
N MET A 61 6.86 -3.62 -8.17
CA MET A 61 5.80 -4.62 -8.39
C MET A 61 5.82 -5.13 -9.83
N GLU A 62 5.92 -4.25 -10.83
CA GLU A 62 6.05 -4.62 -12.25
C GLU A 62 7.27 -5.53 -12.48
N ALA A 63 8.39 -5.23 -11.83
CA ALA A 63 9.62 -6.01 -11.99
C ALA A 63 9.60 -7.38 -11.27
N GLY A 64 8.79 -7.51 -10.21
CA GLY A 64 8.74 -8.70 -9.36
C GLY A 64 7.58 -9.65 -9.66
N LEU A 65 6.41 -9.11 -10.00
CA LEU A 65 5.22 -9.89 -10.33
C LEU A 65 5.44 -10.68 -11.61
N MET A 66 4.90 -11.91 -11.63
CA MET A 66 4.75 -12.65 -12.88
C MET A 66 3.56 -12.14 -13.69
N ASP A 67 3.52 -12.50 -14.98
CA ASP A 67 2.34 -12.31 -15.82
C ASP A 67 1.10 -12.93 -15.15
N GLY A 68 0.06 -12.11 -14.98
CA GLY A 68 -1.18 -12.51 -14.30
C GLY A 68 -1.09 -12.56 -12.76
N GLY A 69 0.04 -12.17 -12.17
CA GLY A 69 0.19 -12.00 -10.73
C GLY A 69 -0.69 -10.87 -10.18
N ILE A 70 -1.05 -10.95 -8.90
CA ILE A 70 -1.99 -10.02 -8.26
C ILE A 70 -1.33 -9.27 -7.11
N ALA A 71 -1.45 -7.95 -7.09
CA ALA A 71 -1.19 -7.14 -5.90
C ALA A 71 -2.52 -6.68 -5.28
N THR A 72 -2.74 -6.99 -4.01
CA THR A 72 -3.88 -6.50 -3.23
C THR A 72 -3.35 -5.73 -2.03
N PHE A 73 -3.73 -4.47 -1.92
CA PHE A 73 -3.24 -3.61 -0.85
C PHE A 73 -4.20 -2.49 -0.48
N THR A 74 -3.99 -1.93 0.71
CA THR A 74 -4.73 -0.75 1.19
C THR A 74 -3.88 0.51 1.09
N LEU A 75 -4.51 1.61 0.68
CA LEU A 75 -3.99 2.97 0.78
C LEU A 75 -4.91 3.80 1.68
N GLU A 76 -4.55 5.05 1.93
CA GLU A 76 -5.34 5.99 2.73
C GLU A 76 -5.97 7.04 1.82
N ASN A 77 -7.22 7.40 2.07
CA ASN A 77 -7.88 8.49 1.38
C ASN A 77 -7.72 9.78 2.20
N ALA A 78 -7.78 10.93 1.53
CA ALA A 78 -7.93 12.18 2.27
C ALA A 78 -9.37 12.26 2.83
N PRO A 79 -9.60 12.93 3.97
CA PRO A 79 -10.96 13.18 4.46
C PRO A 79 -11.82 13.83 3.38
N ASP A 80 -13.08 13.39 3.22
CA ASP A 80 -13.96 13.75 2.10
C ASP A 80 -13.99 15.27 1.81
N GLU A 81 -14.14 16.11 2.84
CA GLU A 81 -14.15 17.58 2.68
C GLU A 81 -12.79 18.13 2.21
N TYR A 82 -11.70 17.55 2.70
CA TYR A 82 -10.35 17.95 2.33
C TYR A 82 -10.01 17.47 0.90
N GLU A 83 -10.37 16.24 0.54
CA GLU A 83 -10.23 15.72 -0.81
C GLU A 83 -10.98 16.59 -1.82
N LYS A 84 -12.21 17.00 -1.51
CA LYS A 84 -12.97 17.92 -2.36
C LYS A 84 -12.23 19.24 -2.58
N SER A 85 -11.73 19.84 -1.51
CA SER A 85 -10.95 21.09 -1.58
C SER A 85 -9.65 20.92 -2.38
N LEU A 86 -8.95 19.79 -2.23
CA LEU A 86 -7.75 19.47 -3.01
C LEU A 86 -8.09 19.32 -4.49
N ASN A 87 -9.17 18.62 -4.83
CA ASN A 87 -9.60 18.45 -6.22
C ASN A 87 -9.99 19.79 -6.88
N GLU A 88 -10.57 20.72 -6.13
CA GLU A 88 -10.94 22.05 -6.64
C GLU A 88 -9.72 22.98 -6.79
N ASN A 89 -8.82 23.00 -5.80
CA ASN A 89 -7.72 23.99 -5.73
C ASN A 89 -6.38 23.48 -6.26
N LYS A 90 -6.20 22.16 -6.35
CA LYS A 90 -4.97 21.48 -6.78
C LYS A 90 -5.31 20.21 -7.57
N PRO A 91 -5.93 20.30 -8.76
CA PRO A 91 -6.48 19.15 -9.48
C PRO A 91 -5.45 18.05 -9.82
N ASP A 92 -4.15 18.38 -9.82
CA ASP A 92 -3.04 17.44 -10.08
C ASP A 92 -2.38 16.91 -8.79
N TRP A 93 -3.04 17.04 -7.63
CA TRP A 93 -2.50 16.50 -6.38
C TRP A 93 -2.43 14.96 -6.45
N ARG A 94 -1.30 14.42 -5.99
CA ARG A 94 -0.99 13.00 -6.08
C ARG A 94 -1.21 12.31 -4.74
N TRP A 95 -0.61 12.88 -3.70
CA TRP A 95 -0.67 12.42 -2.33
C TRP A 95 -0.54 13.60 -1.37
N GLN A 96 -0.96 13.44 -0.12
CA GLN A 96 -0.79 14.42 0.96
C GLN A 96 -0.34 13.71 2.24
N LEU A 97 0.68 14.26 2.91
CA LEU A 97 1.06 13.80 4.24
C LEU A 97 0.06 14.31 5.27
N GLN A 98 -0.51 13.40 6.04
CA GLN A 98 -1.50 13.69 7.07
C GLN A 98 -0.83 13.88 8.45
N PRO A 99 -1.51 14.51 9.42
CA PRO A 99 -1.00 14.64 10.79
C PRO A 99 -0.67 13.31 11.48
N SER A 100 -1.29 12.21 11.03
CA SER A 100 -1.00 10.84 11.48
C SER A 100 0.40 10.35 11.05
N GLY A 101 1.10 11.06 10.15
CA GLY A 101 2.34 10.61 9.53
C GLY A 101 2.14 9.69 8.32
N ARG A 102 0.88 9.47 7.91
CA ARG A 102 0.51 8.62 6.77
C ARG A 102 0.22 9.47 5.55
N PHE A 103 0.40 8.90 4.36
CA PHE A 103 0.08 9.54 3.10
C PHE A 103 -1.31 9.12 2.64
N ALA A 104 -2.17 10.13 2.42
CA ALA A 104 -3.39 9.96 1.66
C ALA A 104 -3.09 10.07 0.17
N HIS A 105 -3.69 9.21 -0.65
CA HIS A 105 -3.45 9.14 -2.09
C HIS A 105 -4.71 9.52 -2.87
N ASN A 106 -4.55 10.31 -3.93
CA ASN A 106 -5.61 10.55 -4.88
C ASN A 106 -5.87 9.29 -5.71
N LYS A 107 -7.13 8.85 -5.82
CA LYS A 107 -7.50 7.67 -6.61
C LYS A 107 -6.99 7.72 -8.05
N ARG A 108 -7.13 8.86 -8.73
CA ARG A 108 -6.67 9.04 -10.12
C ARG A 108 -5.16 8.86 -10.23
N TYR A 109 -4.40 9.37 -9.27
CA TYR A 109 -2.95 9.18 -9.25
C TYR A 109 -2.58 7.70 -9.12
N VAL A 110 -3.25 6.94 -8.23
CA VAL A 110 -3.02 5.50 -8.07
C VAL A 110 -3.30 4.75 -9.37
N GLU A 111 -4.43 5.05 -10.04
CA GLU A 111 -4.81 4.44 -11.32
C GLU A 111 -3.82 4.79 -12.44
N ASP A 112 -3.35 6.04 -12.50
CA ASP A 112 -2.43 6.51 -13.53
C ASP A 112 -1.03 5.93 -13.36
N VAL A 113 -0.53 5.77 -12.12
CA VAL A 113 0.72 5.06 -11.84
C VAL A 113 0.59 3.58 -12.19
N GLY A 114 -0.55 2.95 -11.86
CA GLY A 114 -0.84 1.56 -12.29
C GLY A 114 -0.65 1.36 -13.79
N LYS A 115 -1.30 2.20 -14.60
CA LYS A 115 -1.22 2.15 -16.07
C LYS A 115 0.20 2.35 -16.60
N GLN A 116 1.02 3.15 -15.91
CA GLN A 116 2.42 3.40 -16.30
C GLN A 116 3.32 2.18 -16.08
N HIS A 117 2.92 1.24 -15.21
CA HIS A 117 3.73 0.10 -14.77
C HIS A 117 3.15 -1.28 -15.14
N SER A 118 2.44 -1.39 -16.26
CA SER A 118 1.81 -2.65 -16.69
C SER A 118 0.85 -3.27 -15.65
N LEU A 119 0.36 -2.48 -14.69
CA LEU A 119 -0.58 -2.90 -13.65
C LEU A 119 -1.98 -2.37 -13.99
N ASN A 120 -2.94 -3.29 -14.09
CA ASN A 120 -4.34 -2.94 -14.33
C ASN A 120 -5.12 -3.03 -13.02
N VAL A 121 -5.85 -1.96 -12.67
CA VAL A 121 -6.73 -1.96 -11.50
C VAL A 121 -7.93 -2.88 -11.76
N LEU A 122 -7.97 -4.02 -11.07
CA LEU A 122 -9.06 -5.00 -11.16
C LEU A 122 -10.23 -4.65 -10.23
N HIS A 123 -9.92 -4.13 -9.04
CA HIS A 123 -10.90 -3.71 -8.04
C HIS A 123 -10.37 -2.50 -7.28
N TYR A 124 -11.26 -1.57 -6.97
CA TYR A 124 -10.97 -0.43 -6.10
C TYR A 124 -12.23 -0.10 -5.31
N GLU A 125 -12.11 -0.02 -3.99
CA GLU A 125 -13.22 0.26 -3.10
C GLU A 125 -12.76 1.11 -1.92
N ALA A 126 -13.52 2.18 -1.64
CA ALA A 126 -13.28 2.99 -0.45
C ALA A 126 -13.88 2.28 0.77
N MET A 127 -13.03 1.92 1.74
CA MET A 127 -13.48 1.32 2.99
C MET A 127 -13.97 2.40 3.98
N ARG A 128 -15.28 2.62 4.03
CA ARG A 128 -15.93 3.55 4.97
C ARG A 128 -16.44 2.81 6.21
N GLY A 129 -16.35 3.44 7.38
CA GLY A 129 -16.83 2.86 8.65
C GLY A 129 -16.08 1.60 9.11
N PHE A 130 -14.82 1.43 8.69
CA PHE A 130 -14.05 0.20 8.95
C PHE A 130 -13.15 0.31 10.19
N ARG A 131 -12.73 1.52 10.58
CA ARG A 131 -11.94 1.73 11.81
C ARG A 131 -12.84 2.24 12.92
N HIS A 132 -12.73 1.62 14.10
CA HIS A 132 -13.30 2.13 15.33
C HIS A 132 -12.16 2.52 16.27
N GLU A 133 -12.04 3.81 16.61
CA GLU A 133 -11.17 4.27 17.71
C GLU A 133 -12.05 4.68 18.89
N GLY A 134 -11.85 4.05 20.06
CA GLY A 134 -12.65 4.36 21.26
C GLY A 134 -14.15 4.05 21.16
N GLY A 135 -14.57 3.15 20.25
CA GLY A 135 -15.98 2.79 20.06
C GLY A 135 -16.77 3.72 19.14
N LYS A 136 -16.09 4.61 18.40
CA LYS A 136 -16.69 5.42 17.34
C LYS A 136 -16.02 5.10 16.02
N ASP A 137 -16.82 5.06 14.95
CA ASP A 137 -16.31 5.04 13.60
C ASP A 137 -15.37 6.23 13.40
N VAL A 138 -14.15 5.94 12.96
CA VAL A 138 -13.21 6.93 12.44
C VAL A 138 -12.99 6.56 10.98
N ASN A 139 -13.62 7.35 10.10
CA ASN A 139 -13.32 7.56 8.67
C ASN A 139 -14.31 8.60 8.14
#